data_AF-A0AAI9DAS5-F1
#
_entry.id   AF-A0AAI9DAS5-F1
#
_cell.length_a   1.000
_cell.length_b   1.000
_cell.length_c   1.000
_cell.angle_alpha   90.00
_cell.angle_beta   90.00
_cell.angle_gamma   90.00
#
_symmetry.space_group_name_H-M   'P 1'
#
loop_
_entity.id
_entity.type
_entity.pdbx_description
1 polymer ?
#
loop_
_entity_poly.entity_id
_entity_poly.type
_entity_poly.pdbx_seq_one_letter_code
_entity_poly.pdbx_strand_id
1 'polypeptide(L)'
;MKNDRTGQKFGKLTIIKDSPNSQILCRCDCGVEELFPRTITKPTYKGRLMCNYCKGGICEVCGERIQYKSGRIPATCSEKCAKIRNSEKEKKRYHSIKHTEEFKNTRASYLTKLRDRLNSDPALLSAFRERARLTLKKCRLSESQIKKEHFNAKKRWQQITSDSALHEQSILYARKQYDTYTDDDYKRIFKRERSHTRKRKSRSSLE
;
A
#
# COMPACT_ATOMS: atom_id res chain seq x y z
N MET A 1 -43.43 26.86 24.60
CA MET A 1 -42.38 26.00 25.18
C MET A 1 -41.37 25.66 24.07
N LYS A 2 -40.09 26.01 24.24
CA LYS A 2 -39.05 25.55 23.31
C LYS A 2 -38.86 24.06 23.58
N ASN A 3 -39.32 23.21 22.67
CA ASN A 3 -39.13 21.76 22.81
C ASN A 3 -37.63 21.46 22.84
N ASP A 4 -37.15 21.04 24.01
CA ASP A 4 -35.83 20.44 24.16
C ASP A 4 -35.83 19.11 23.39
N ARG A 5 -34.84 18.92 22.53
CA ARG A 5 -34.69 17.74 21.66
C ARG A 5 -33.63 16.79 22.18
N THR A 6 -33.09 17.04 23.37
CA THR A 6 -32.09 16.20 24.01
C THR A 6 -32.58 14.76 24.18
N GLY A 7 -31.72 13.79 23.91
CA GLY A 7 -32.04 12.35 23.96
C GLY A 7 -32.61 11.76 22.67
N GLN A 8 -33.02 12.57 21.69
CA GLN A 8 -33.52 12.04 20.41
C GLN A 8 -32.40 11.45 19.55
N LYS A 9 -32.70 10.35 18.86
CA LYS A 9 -31.76 9.63 17.99
C LYS A 9 -32.15 9.79 16.51
N PHE A 10 -31.18 10.14 15.68
CA PHE A 10 -31.31 10.28 14.22
C PHE A 10 -30.20 9.49 13.53
N GLY A 11 -30.57 8.33 12.98
CA GLY A 11 -29.59 7.37 12.44
C GLY A 11 -28.62 6.90 13.54
N LYS A 12 -27.34 7.24 13.42
CA LYS A 12 -26.29 6.91 14.41
C LYS A 12 -25.99 8.04 15.40
N LEU A 13 -26.74 9.15 15.36
CA LEU A 13 -26.49 10.33 16.17
C LEU A 13 -27.54 10.46 17.27
N THR A 14 -27.10 10.72 18.50
CA THR A 14 -27.94 11.04 19.66
C THR A 14 -27.69 12.48 20.09
N ILE A 15 -28.74 13.29 20.24
CA ILE A 15 -28.62 14.68 20.68
C ILE A 15 -28.29 14.72 22.17
N ILE A 16 -27.17 15.35 22.54
CA ILE A 16 -26.76 15.55 23.94
C ILE A 16 -27.15 16.93 24.44
N LYS A 17 -27.05 17.95 23.58
CA LYS A 17 -27.29 19.34 23.97
C LYS A 17 -27.99 20.11 22.86
N ASP A 18 -29.22 20.55 23.13
CA ASP A 18 -29.97 21.46 22.26
C ASP A 18 -29.64 22.92 22.61
N SER A 19 -28.62 23.48 21.97
CA SER A 19 -28.29 24.89 22.14
C SER A 19 -29.32 25.79 21.43
N PRO A 20 -29.58 27.02 21.90
CA PRO A 20 -30.47 27.97 21.21
C PRO A 20 -30.00 28.30 19.79
N ASN A 21 -28.69 28.17 19.54
CA ASN A 21 -28.03 28.42 18.27
C ASN A 21 -28.53 27.47 17.15
N SER A 22 -28.15 27.77 15.90
CA SER A 22 -28.50 26.96 14.72
C SER A 22 -27.85 25.57 14.68
N GLN A 23 -27.04 25.24 15.68
CA GLN A 23 -26.30 23.99 15.82
C GLN A 23 -26.64 23.28 17.13
N ILE A 24 -26.70 21.95 17.06
CA ILE A 24 -26.92 21.04 18.19
C ILE A 24 -25.73 20.09 18.32
N LEU A 25 -25.38 19.73 19.55
CA LEU A 25 -24.30 18.78 19.81
C LEU A 25 -24.87 17.37 19.80
N CYS A 26 -24.34 16.54 18.90
CA CYS A 26 -24.73 15.14 18.80
C CYS A 26 -23.53 14.23 19.04
N ARG A 27 -23.76 13.11 19.74
CA ARG A 27 -22.80 12.01 19.87
C ARG A 27 -23.17 10.89 18.92
N CYS A 28 -22.20 10.44 18.13
CA CYS A 28 -22.35 9.29 17.26
C CYS A 28 -22.22 7.99 18.07
N ASP A 29 -22.80 6.89 17.58
CA ASP A 29 -22.65 5.55 18.17
C ASP A 29 -21.17 5.12 18.37
N CYS A 30 -20.23 5.70 17.62
CA CYS A 30 -18.79 5.46 17.80
C CYS A 30 -18.16 6.28 18.94
N GLY A 31 -18.95 7.07 19.69
CA GLY A 31 -18.50 7.93 20.79
C GLY A 31 -18.06 9.34 20.38
N VAL A 32 -17.92 9.65 19.09
CA VAL A 32 -17.47 10.97 18.62
C VAL A 32 -18.59 12.00 18.73
N GLU A 33 -18.28 13.16 19.30
CA GLU A 33 -19.19 14.30 19.43
C GLU A 33 -18.91 15.35 18.35
N GLU A 34 -19.94 15.73 17.60
CA GLU A 34 -19.83 16.73 16.52
C GLU A 34 -21.05 17.65 16.54
N LEU A 35 -20.87 18.86 16.01
CA LEU A 35 -21.95 19.83 15.83
C LEU A 35 -22.71 19.54 14.53
N PHE A 36 -24.04 19.52 14.63
CA PHE A 36 -24.97 19.31 13.52
C PHE A 36 -25.93 20.48 13.40
N PRO A 37 -26.42 20.79 12.19
CA PRO A 37 -27.46 21.80 12.03
C PRO A 37 -28.75 21.33 12.70
N ARG A 38 -29.47 22.25 13.34
CA ARG A 38 -30.76 21.97 14.00
C ARG A 38 -31.82 21.39 13.05
N THR A 39 -31.64 21.57 11.74
CA THR A 39 -32.51 20.99 10.71
C THR A 39 -32.48 19.47 10.66
N ILE A 40 -31.53 18.79 11.33
CA ILE A 40 -31.48 17.33 11.41
C ILE A 40 -32.75 16.71 12.00
N THR A 41 -33.50 17.44 12.83
CA THR A 41 -34.76 16.95 13.40
C THR A 41 -35.95 17.11 12.46
N LYS A 42 -35.76 17.75 11.29
CA LYS A 42 -36.81 17.89 10.28
C LYS A 42 -36.82 16.64 9.40
N PRO A 43 -38.00 16.12 9.00
CA PRO A 43 -38.10 14.99 8.09
C PRO A 43 -37.52 15.28 6.70
N THR A 44 -37.40 16.56 6.31
CA THR A 44 -36.81 16.99 5.04
C THR A 44 -35.28 16.97 5.01
N TYR A 45 -34.62 16.64 6.13
CA TYR A 45 -33.17 16.63 6.22
C TYR A 45 -32.55 15.51 5.36
N LYS A 46 -31.75 15.89 4.36
CA LYS A 46 -31.00 14.96 3.49
C LYS A 46 -29.50 14.92 3.80
N GLY A 47 -29.09 15.46 4.94
CA GLY A 47 -27.68 15.51 5.32
C GLY A 47 -27.20 14.19 5.96
N ARG A 48 -26.02 14.26 6.59
CA ARG A 48 -25.38 13.07 7.19
C ARG A 48 -26.00 12.74 8.55
N LEU A 49 -26.30 11.47 8.81
CA LEU A 49 -26.86 10.95 10.06
C LEU A 49 -25.83 10.12 10.86
N MET A 50 -24.55 10.49 10.74
CA MET A 50 -23.41 9.91 11.46
C MET A 50 -22.23 10.90 11.44
N CYS A 51 -21.24 10.73 12.33
CA CYS A 51 -20.07 11.61 12.38
C CYS A 51 -19.18 11.47 11.12
N ASN A 52 -18.26 12.43 10.94
CA ASN A 52 -17.33 12.44 9.81
C ASN A 52 -16.40 11.22 9.79
N TYR A 53 -16.09 10.68 10.96
CA TYR A 53 -15.30 9.45 11.08
C TYR A 53 -16.07 8.21 10.59
N CYS A 54 -17.32 8.06 11.03
CA CYS A 54 -18.18 6.95 10.63
C CYS A 54 -18.57 7.00 9.16
N LYS A 55 -18.82 8.22 8.62
CA LYS A 55 -19.10 8.45 7.20
C LYS A 55 -17.87 8.22 6.31
N GLY A 56 -16.68 8.27 6.89
CA GLY A 56 -15.41 8.05 6.21
C GLY A 56 -15.31 6.72 5.46
N GLY A 57 -14.36 6.64 4.52
CA GLY A 57 -14.05 5.42 3.76
C GLY A 57 -12.83 4.70 4.29
N ILE A 58 -12.51 3.55 3.70
CA ILE A 58 -11.27 2.80 3.95
C ILE A 58 -10.32 3.05 2.79
N CYS A 59 -9.04 3.32 3.09
CA CYS A 59 -8.01 3.47 2.07
C CYS A 59 -7.77 2.14 1.34
N GLU A 60 -7.86 2.13 0.01
CA GLU A 60 -7.63 0.92 -0.79
C GLU A 60 -6.18 0.39 -0.72
N VAL A 61 -5.23 1.20 -0.26
CA VAL A 61 -3.80 0.85 -0.26
C VAL A 61 -3.32 0.40 1.13
N CYS A 62 -3.65 1.15 2.18
CA CYS A 62 -3.17 0.84 3.54
C CYS A 62 -4.25 0.34 4.50
N GLY A 63 -5.52 0.34 4.10
CA GLY A 63 -6.63 -0.06 4.97
C GLY A 63 -6.99 0.96 6.06
N GLU A 64 -6.29 2.09 6.12
CA GLU A 64 -6.55 3.12 7.14
C GLU A 64 -7.85 3.89 6.85
N ARG A 65 -8.52 4.32 7.92
CA ARG A 65 -9.80 5.02 7.81
C ARG A 65 -9.61 6.48 7.40
N ILE A 66 -10.33 6.89 6.38
CA ILE A 66 -10.30 8.23 5.79
C ILE A 66 -11.43 9.05 6.40
N GLN A 67 -11.10 10.13 7.10
CA GLN A 67 -12.10 11.06 7.62
C GLN A 67 -12.84 11.77 6.49
N TYR A 68 -14.17 11.86 6.59
CA TYR A 68 -14.98 12.65 5.67
C TYR A 68 -14.77 14.16 5.93
N LYS A 69 -14.38 14.92 4.90
CA LYS A 69 -14.31 16.39 4.97
C LYS A 69 -15.49 17.03 4.25
N SER A 70 -15.66 16.72 2.98
CA SER A 70 -16.79 17.17 2.15
C SER A 70 -16.82 16.40 0.83
N GLY A 71 -17.96 16.41 0.13
CA GLY A 71 -18.07 15.85 -1.22
C GLY A 71 -17.87 14.32 -1.29
N ARG A 72 -17.15 13.86 -2.33
CA ARG A 72 -16.86 12.44 -2.55
C ARG A 72 -15.72 11.99 -1.63
N ILE A 73 -15.91 10.87 -0.94
CA ILE A 73 -14.86 10.26 -0.12
C ILE A 73 -13.71 9.85 -1.06
N PRO A 74 -12.47 10.32 -0.81
CA PRO A 74 -11.35 9.91 -1.61
C PRO A 74 -11.05 8.44 -1.32
N ALA A 75 -10.55 7.73 -2.32
CA ALA A 75 -10.34 6.31 -2.19
C ALA A 75 -8.94 5.95 -1.63
N THR A 76 -8.14 6.96 -1.27
CA THR A 76 -6.84 6.83 -0.59
C THR A 76 -6.68 7.92 0.47
N CYS A 77 -5.98 7.61 1.57
CA CYS A 77 -5.82 8.52 2.72
C CYS A 77 -4.77 9.64 2.51
N SER A 78 -3.79 9.42 1.64
CA SER A 78 -2.63 10.31 1.46
C SER A 78 -2.14 10.34 0.02
N GLU A 79 -1.35 11.35 -0.33
CA GLU A 79 -0.69 11.46 -1.63
C GLU A 79 0.22 10.24 -1.91
N LYS A 80 0.89 9.72 -0.87
CA LYS A 80 1.69 8.50 -0.96
C LYS A 80 0.84 7.30 -1.41
N CYS A 81 -0.30 7.10 -0.76
CA CYS A 81 -1.23 6.02 -1.14
C CYS A 81 -1.81 6.25 -2.55
N ALA A 82 -2.14 7.49 -2.90
CA ALA A 82 -2.60 7.83 -4.25
C ALA A 82 -1.55 7.47 -5.32
N LYS A 83 -0.27 7.80 -5.08
CA LYS A 83 0.85 7.44 -5.97
C LYS A 83 1.00 5.93 -6.12
N ILE A 84 0.92 5.17 -5.03
CA ILE A 84 0.99 3.70 -5.06
C ILE A 84 -0.16 3.14 -5.89
N ARG A 85 -1.40 3.55 -5.59
CA ARG A 85 -2.60 3.12 -6.30
C ARG A 85 -2.50 3.40 -7.80
N ASN A 86 -2.09 4.61 -8.18
CA ASN A 86 -1.96 5.00 -9.58
C ASN A 86 -0.86 4.21 -10.28
N SER A 87 0.27 3.94 -9.59
CA SER A 87 1.33 3.08 -10.11
C SER A 87 0.83 1.66 -10.36
N GLU A 88 0.05 1.08 -9.45
CA GLU A 88 -0.52 -0.25 -9.64
C GLU A 88 -1.55 -0.31 -10.77
N LYS A 89 -2.43 0.68 -10.88
CA LYS A 89 -3.36 0.80 -12.00
C LYS A 89 -2.61 0.90 -13.33
N GLU A 90 -1.57 1.71 -13.38
CA GLU A 90 -0.74 1.87 -14.58
C GLU A 90 0.01 0.59 -14.93
N LYS A 91 0.54 -0.13 -13.92
CA LYS A 91 1.14 -1.46 -14.15
C LYS A 91 0.12 -2.43 -14.74
N LYS A 92 -1.08 -2.50 -14.18
CA LYS A 92 -2.15 -3.37 -14.70
C LYS A 92 -2.50 -3.02 -16.15
N ARG A 93 -2.67 -1.73 -16.45
CA ARG A 93 -2.88 -1.23 -17.83
C ARG A 93 -1.73 -1.61 -18.76
N TYR A 94 -0.49 -1.37 -18.35
CA TYR A 94 0.69 -1.75 -19.13
C TYR A 94 0.72 -3.25 -19.40
N HIS A 95 0.47 -4.08 -18.39
CA HIS A 95 0.44 -5.54 -18.56
C HIS A 95 -0.65 -6.01 -19.52
N SER A 96 -1.80 -5.33 -19.60
CA SER A 96 -2.86 -5.68 -20.54
C SER A 96 -2.56 -5.25 -21.97
N ILE A 97 -1.88 -4.11 -22.18
CA ILE A 97 -1.66 -3.56 -23.53
C ILE A 97 -0.28 -3.87 -24.12
N LYS A 98 0.73 -4.23 -23.32
CA LYS A 98 2.14 -4.31 -23.79
C LYS A 98 2.40 -5.27 -24.95
N HIS A 99 1.50 -6.22 -25.19
CA HIS A 99 1.60 -7.21 -26.26
C HIS A 99 0.77 -6.85 -27.50
N THR A 100 -0.05 -5.80 -27.45
CA THR A 100 -0.81 -5.35 -28.61
C THR A 100 0.11 -4.74 -29.66
N GLU A 101 -0.26 -4.89 -30.93
CA GLU A 101 0.58 -4.42 -32.04
C GLU A 101 0.67 -2.89 -32.08
N GLU A 102 -0.44 -2.20 -31.80
CA GLU A 102 -0.48 -0.75 -31.64
C GLU A 102 0.52 -0.27 -30.58
N PHE A 103 0.59 -0.95 -29.42
CA PHE A 103 1.53 -0.58 -28.37
C PHE A 103 2.99 -0.82 -28.78
N LYS A 104 3.28 -1.94 -29.48
CA LYS A 104 4.63 -2.21 -30.00
C LYS A 104 5.06 -1.15 -31.00
N ASN A 105 4.18 -0.77 -31.93
CA ASN A 105 4.46 0.23 -32.97
C ASN A 105 4.67 1.62 -32.38
N THR A 106 3.79 2.06 -31.49
CA THR A 106 3.94 3.35 -30.78
C THR A 106 5.21 3.37 -29.94
N ARG A 107 5.53 2.28 -29.25
CA ARG A 107 6.78 2.14 -28.48
C ARG A 107 8.01 2.19 -29.39
N ALA A 108 8.01 1.49 -30.51
CA ALA A 108 9.12 1.49 -31.47
C ALA A 108 9.37 2.91 -32.01
N SER A 109 8.30 3.59 -32.45
CA SER A 109 8.38 4.98 -32.94
C SER A 109 8.95 5.93 -31.87
N TYR A 110 8.50 5.81 -30.62
CA TYR A 110 9.05 6.60 -29.51
C TYR A 110 10.55 6.35 -29.29
N LEU A 111 10.99 5.09 -29.33
CA LEU A 111 12.40 4.74 -29.15
C LEU A 111 13.27 5.27 -30.30
N THR A 112 12.76 5.25 -31.53
CA THR A 112 13.44 5.88 -32.68
C THR A 112 13.61 7.37 -32.47
N LYS A 113 12.54 8.11 -32.16
CA LYS A 113 12.61 9.55 -31.88
C LYS A 113 13.58 9.89 -30.75
N LEU A 114 13.59 9.07 -29.69
CA LEU A 114 14.51 9.25 -28.57
C LEU A 114 15.97 9.04 -28.99
N ARG A 115 16.24 8.00 -29.80
CA ARG A 115 17.57 7.74 -30.35
C ARG A 115 18.05 8.91 -31.20
N ASP A 116 17.20 9.41 -32.09
CA ASP A 116 17.53 10.53 -32.96
C ASP A 116 17.85 11.79 -32.14
N ARG A 117 17.05 12.06 -31.09
CA ARG A 117 17.31 13.19 -30.17
C ARG A 117 18.62 13.06 -29.40
N LEU A 118 18.96 11.85 -28.97
CA LEU A 118 20.23 11.59 -28.29
C LEU A 118 21.43 11.71 -29.24
N ASN A 119 21.24 11.41 -30.52
CA ASN A 119 22.28 11.57 -31.53
C ASN A 119 22.47 13.06 -31.91
N SER A 120 21.39 13.84 -31.96
CA SER A 120 21.45 15.26 -32.32
C SER A 120 21.94 16.18 -31.19
N ASP A 121 21.75 15.80 -29.93
CA ASP A 121 22.09 16.61 -28.76
C ASP A 121 23.13 15.91 -27.85
N PRO A 122 24.42 16.23 -28.00
CA PRO A 122 25.50 15.66 -27.18
C PRO A 122 25.38 15.97 -25.69
N ALA A 123 24.81 17.12 -25.32
CA ALA A 123 24.61 17.50 -23.92
C ALA A 123 23.52 16.63 -23.27
N LEU A 124 22.43 16.36 -24.01
CA LEU A 124 21.42 15.41 -23.57
C LEU A 124 21.97 13.99 -23.43
N LEU A 125 22.82 13.55 -24.38
CA LEU A 125 23.47 12.23 -24.33
C LEU A 125 24.38 12.09 -23.11
N SER A 126 25.18 13.10 -22.79
CA SER A 126 26.07 13.07 -21.62
C SER A 126 25.26 13.01 -20.32
N ALA A 127 24.20 13.82 -20.19
CA ALA A 127 23.30 13.79 -19.05
C ALA A 127 22.59 12.42 -18.90
N PHE A 128 22.18 11.81 -20.02
CA PHE A 128 21.58 10.47 -20.03
C PHE A 128 22.57 9.40 -19.52
N ARG A 129 23.82 9.44 -20.01
CA ARG A 129 24.90 8.53 -19.58
C ARG A 129 25.24 8.70 -18.10
N GLU A 130 25.34 9.93 -17.61
CA GLU A 130 25.65 10.19 -16.21
C GLU A 130 24.54 9.69 -15.29
N ARG A 131 23.28 9.89 -15.66
CA ARG A 131 22.14 9.33 -14.92
C ARG A 131 22.19 7.79 -14.87
N ALA A 132 22.54 7.13 -15.97
CA ALA A 132 22.72 5.69 -16.00
C ALA A 132 23.87 5.24 -15.09
N ARG A 133 25.00 5.95 -15.11
CA ARG A 133 26.16 5.71 -14.23
C ARG A 133 25.79 5.81 -12.75
N LEU A 134 25.10 6.87 -12.35
CA LEU A 134 24.63 7.08 -10.97
C LEU A 134 23.67 5.98 -10.54
N THR A 135 22.77 5.55 -11.43
CA THR A 135 21.84 4.45 -11.17
C THR A 135 22.58 3.14 -10.92
N LEU A 136 23.55 2.79 -11.77
CA LEU A 136 24.39 1.61 -11.59
C LEU A 136 25.21 1.67 -10.29
N LYS A 137 25.78 2.84 -9.96
CA LYS A 137 26.51 3.04 -8.69
C LYS A 137 25.60 2.77 -7.49
N LYS A 138 24.37 3.28 -7.50
CA LYS A 138 23.38 3.03 -6.44
C LYS A 138 23.02 1.54 -6.33
N CYS A 139 22.78 0.87 -7.46
CA CYS A 139 22.49 -0.57 -7.48
C CYS A 139 23.66 -1.40 -6.93
N ARG A 140 24.90 -1.08 -7.31
CA ARG A 140 26.12 -1.76 -6.81
C ARG A 140 26.31 -1.55 -5.31
N LEU A 141 26.04 -0.35 -4.80
CA LEU A 141 26.09 -0.07 -3.36
C LEU A 141 25.07 -0.91 -2.60
N SER A 142 23.83 -0.98 -3.08
CA SER A 142 22.81 -1.84 -2.47
C SER A 142 23.17 -3.32 -2.55
N GLU A 143 23.75 -3.77 -3.67
CA GLU A 143 24.18 -5.15 -3.84
C GLU A 143 25.33 -5.51 -2.87
N SER A 144 26.28 -4.59 -2.68
CA SER A 144 27.35 -4.72 -1.68
C SER A 144 26.81 -4.81 -0.25
N GLN A 145 25.82 -3.97 0.09
CA GLN A 145 25.14 -4.01 1.38
C GLN A 145 24.45 -5.36 1.60
N ILE A 146 23.67 -5.84 0.63
CA ILE A 146 22.99 -7.15 0.71
C ILE A 146 24.01 -8.29 0.85
N LYS A 147 25.13 -8.26 0.10
CA LYS A 147 26.21 -9.25 0.22
C LYS A 147 26.83 -9.25 1.62
N LYS A 148 27.07 -8.06 2.19
CA LYS A 148 27.62 -7.90 3.55
C LYS A 148 26.64 -8.42 4.61
N GLU A 149 25.36 -8.11 4.49
CA GLU A 149 24.30 -8.62 5.38
C GLU A 149 24.23 -10.15 5.33
N HIS A 150 24.24 -10.73 4.13
CA HIS A 150 24.25 -12.18 3.95
C HIS A 150 25.49 -12.84 4.56
N PHE A 151 26.68 -12.26 4.35
CA PHE A 151 27.92 -12.74 4.96
C PHE A 151 27.86 -12.69 6.49
N ASN A 152 27.40 -11.58 7.07
CA ASN A 152 27.25 -11.42 8.51
C ASN A 152 26.23 -12.40 9.09
N ALA A 153 25.09 -12.61 8.40
CA ALA A 153 24.09 -13.59 8.81
C ALA A 153 24.67 -15.01 8.82
N LYS A 154 25.44 -15.40 7.80
CA LYS A 154 26.13 -16.70 7.74
C LYS A 154 27.11 -16.87 8.89
N LYS A 155 27.91 -15.84 9.19
CA LYS A 155 28.86 -15.86 10.32
C LYS A 155 28.15 -16.00 11.66
N ARG A 156 27.04 -15.28 11.86
CA ARG A 156 26.20 -15.40 13.07
C ARG A 156 25.64 -16.81 13.22
N TRP A 157 25.15 -17.41 12.14
CA TRP A 157 24.68 -18.80 12.16
C TRP A 157 25.80 -19.78 12.54
N GLN A 158 26.99 -19.62 11.98
CA GLN A 158 28.15 -20.45 12.37
C GLN A 158 28.47 -20.36 13.86
N GLN A 159 28.41 -19.16 14.44
CA GLN A 159 28.60 -18.94 15.88
C GLN A 159 27.51 -19.61 16.73
N ILE A 160 26.25 -19.52 16.29
CA ILE A 160 25.13 -20.19 16.97
C ILE A 160 25.31 -21.71 16.90
N THR A 161 25.66 -22.26 15.74
CA THR A 161 25.82 -23.71 15.56
C THR A 161 27.05 -24.27 16.30
N SER A 162 28.10 -23.46 16.50
CA SER A 162 29.28 -23.90 17.25
C SER A 162 29.04 -24.07 18.76
N ASP A 163 28.05 -23.38 19.31
CA ASP A 163 27.65 -23.52 20.71
C ASP A 163 26.41 -24.41 20.81
N SER A 164 26.55 -25.58 21.42
CA SER A 164 25.47 -26.58 21.52
C SER A 164 24.22 -26.05 22.21
N ALA A 165 24.38 -25.22 23.25
CA ALA A 165 23.24 -24.70 24.02
C ALA A 165 22.51 -23.60 23.25
N LEU A 166 23.24 -22.69 22.61
CA LEU A 166 22.65 -21.66 21.76
C LEU A 166 21.99 -22.25 20.51
N HIS A 167 22.60 -23.29 19.94
CA HIS A 167 22.03 -24.01 18.80
C HIS A 167 20.69 -24.64 19.17
N GLU A 168 20.62 -25.35 20.29
CA GLU A 168 19.38 -25.98 20.76
C GLU A 168 18.28 -24.95 21.06
N GLN A 169 18.63 -23.84 21.73
CA GLN A 169 17.70 -22.73 21.94
C GLN A 169 17.19 -22.13 20.62
N SER A 170 18.06 -22.00 19.61
CA SER A 170 17.66 -21.49 18.29
C SER A 170 16.66 -22.42 17.58
N ILE A 171 16.84 -23.74 17.71
CA ILE A 171 15.92 -24.75 17.15
C ILE A 171 14.58 -24.69 17.87
N LEU A 172 14.57 -24.61 19.20
CA LEU A 172 13.33 -24.51 19.98
C LEU A 172 12.56 -23.23 19.66
N TYR A 173 13.26 -22.10 19.51
CA TYR A 173 12.66 -20.85 19.07
C TYR A 173 12.03 -20.99 17.67
N ALA A 174 12.78 -21.57 16.71
CA ALA A 174 12.26 -21.79 15.36
C ALA A 174 11.02 -22.70 15.35
N ARG A 175 11.01 -23.78 16.13
CA ARG A 175 9.85 -24.68 16.30
C ARG A 175 8.62 -23.94 16.82
N LYS A 176 8.77 -23.18 17.91
CA LYS A 176 7.68 -22.34 18.44
C LYS A 176 7.15 -21.34 17.41
N GLN A 177 8.01 -20.81 16.54
CA GLN A 177 7.56 -19.92 15.46
C GLN A 177 6.72 -20.68 14.43
N TYR A 178 7.13 -21.88 14.02
CA TYR A 178 6.34 -22.69 13.08
C TYR A 178 4.96 -23.07 13.63
N ASP A 179 4.85 -23.31 14.93
CA ASP A 179 3.55 -23.61 15.58
C ASP A 179 2.55 -22.45 15.50
N THR A 180 3.03 -21.22 15.27
CA THR A 180 2.17 -20.02 15.11
C THR A 180 1.75 -19.75 13.67
N TYR A 181 2.27 -20.49 12.69
CA TYR A 181 2.01 -20.23 11.27
C TYR A 181 0.69 -20.83 10.82
N THR A 182 -0.06 -20.02 10.06
CA THR A 182 -1.27 -20.48 9.38
C THR A 182 -0.93 -21.31 8.13
N ASP A 183 -1.90 -22.06 7.59
CA ASP A 183 -1.70 -22.84 6.34
C ASP A 183 -1.27 -21.94 5.16
N ASP A 184 -1.73 -20.69 5.12
CA ASP A 184 -1.31 -19.72 4.09
C ASP A 184 0.12 -19.20 4.31
N ASP A 185 0.58 -19.07 5.55
CA ASP A 185 1.99 -18.77 5.86
C ASP A 185 2.90 -19.91 5.40
N TYR A 186 2.50 -21.16 5.64
CA TYR A 186 3.21 -22.34 5.14
C TYR A 186 3.32 -22.35 3.61
N LYS A 187 2.23 -22.07 2.89
CA LYS A 187 2.23 -21.96 1.42
C LYS A 187 3.17 -20.84 0.94
N ARG A 188 3.19 -19.69 1.62
CA ARG A 188 4.07 -18.55 1.28
C ARG A 188 5.55 -18.90 1.43
N ILE A 189 5.92 -19.59 2.51
CA ILE A 189 7.31 -19.89 2.86
C ILE A 189 7.85 -21.05 2.00
N PHE A 190 7.10 -22.15 1.85
CA PHE A 190 7.64 -23.40 1.29
C PHE A 190 7.23 -23.71 -0.15
N LYS A 191 6.18 -23.09 -0.71
CA LYS A 191 5.69 -23.41 -2.07
C LYS A 191 6.30 -22.57 -3.19
N ARG A 192 6.97 -21.44 -2.89
CA ARG A 192 7.58 -20.56 -3.91
C ARG A 192 8.82 -21.17 -4.60
N GLU A 193 9.51 -22.13 -3.98
CA GLU A 193 10.76 -22.70 -4.54
C GLU A 193 10.58 -23.88 -5.51
N ARG A 194 9.49 -24.66 -5.38
CA ARG A 194 9.24 -25.82 -6.26
C ARG A 194 8.89 -25.44 -7.70
N SER A 195 8.34 -24.26 -7.92
CA SER A 195 7.93 -23.77 -9.25
C SER A 195 9.14 -23.36 -10.11
N HIS A 196 10.20 -22.80 -9.49
CA HIS A 196 11.38 -22.33 -10.20
C HIS A 196 12.40 -23.45 -10.51
N THR A 197 12.49 -24.46 -9.63
CA THR A 197 13.37 -25.63 -9.84
C THR A 197 12.88 -26.54 -10.96
N ARG A 198 11.55 -26.75 -11.11
CA ARG A 198 10.98 -27.51 -12.25
C ARG A 198 11.27 -26.85 -13.60
N LYS A 199 11.20 -25.51 -13.69
CA LYS A 199 11.50 -24.75 -14.92
C LYS A 199 12.99 -24.75 -15.32
N ARG A 200 13.91 -24.97 -14.37
CA ARG A 200 15.34 -25.11 -14.66
C ARG A 200 15.68 -26.51 -15.17
N LYS A 201 15.11 -27.57 -14.57
CA LYS A 201 15.32 -28.95 -15.04
C LYS A 201 14.74 -29.21 -16.43
N SER A 202 13.60 -28.60 -16.79
CA SER A 202 13.03 -28.76 -18.13
C SER A 202 13.81 -28.04 -19.25
N ARG A 203 14.76 -27.15 -18.91
CA ARG A 203 15.60 -26.44 -19.89
C ARG A 203 16.98 -27.08 -20.10
N SER A 204 17.46 -27.91 -19.18
CA SER A 204 18.74 -28.63 -19.32
C SER A 204 18.59 -30.05 -19.89
N SER A 205 17.40 -30.41 -20.37
CA SER A 205 17.11 -31.73 -20.97
C SER A 205 16.75 -31.61 -22.46
N LEU A 206 17.10 -30.48 -23.08
CA LEU A 206 16.86 -30.13 -24.49
C LEU A 206 18.16 -29.65 -25.17
N GLU A 207 19.31 -29.96 -24.59
CA GLU A 207 20.63 -29.91 -25.25
C GLU A 207 21.17 -31.34 -25.36
#